data_AF-A0A075G5A8-F1
#
_entry.id   AF-A0A075G5A8-F1
#
_cell.length_a   1.000
_cell.length_b   1.000
_cell.length_c   1.000
_cell.angle_alpha   90.00
_cell.angle_beta   90.00
_cell.angle_gamma   90.00
#
_symmetry.space_group_name_H-M   'P 1'
#
loop_
_entity.id
_entity.type
_entity.pdbx_description
1 polymer ?
#
loop_
_entity_poly.entity_id
_entity_poly.type
_entity_poly.pdbx_seq_one_letter_code
_entity_poly.pdbx_strand_id
1 'polypeptide(L)' 'MRGQGIGTEMIRHIREAFPHHHIWVDTWEHSRPFWEAMVAAGYVDSIENEYNWPCSDTNCTTCHPTRVTGRRRAQ' A
#
# COMPACT_ATOMS: atom_id res chain seq x y z
N MET A 1 -16.47 -4.36 13.60
CA MET A 1 -15.66 -5.46 14.16
C MET A 1 -14.30 -5.51 13.46
N ARG A 2 -13.21 -5.79 14.19
CA ARG A 2 -11.86 -6.02 13.65
C ARG A 2 -11.53 -7.52 13.71
N GLY A 3 -10.62 -8.00 12.85
CA GLY A 3 -10.15 -9.39 12.90
C GLY A 3 -11.08 -10.45 12.29
N GLN A 4 -12.10 -10.05 11.52
CA GLN A 4 -13.06 -10.97 10.89
C GLN A 4 -12.78 -11.26 9.41
N GLY A 5 -11.60 -10.90 8.90
CA GLY A 5 -11.23 -11.12 7.50
C GLY A 5 -11.94 -10.23 6.46
N ILE A 6 -12.89 -9.38 6.87
CA ILE A 6 -13.65 -8.49 5.96
C ILE A 6 -12.73 -7.64 5.07
N GLY A 7 -11.66 -7.09 5.64
CA GLY A 7 -10.68 -6.30 4.88
C GLY A 7 -9.99 -7.13 3.81
N THR A 8 -9.53 -8.33 4.15
CA THR A 8 -8.92 -9.26 3.19
C THR A 8 -9.88 -9.60 2.05
N GLU A 9 -11.14 -9.88 2.38
CA GLU A 9 -12.15 -10.24 1.39
C GLU A 9 -12.46 -9.09 0.43
N MET A 10 -12.51 -7.86 0.93
CA MET A 10 -12.62 -6.67 0.07
C MET A 10 -11.44 -6.57 -0.91
N ILE A 11 -10.20 -6.73 -0.45
CA ILE A 11 -9.03 -6.60 -1.35
C ILE A 11 -8.99 -7.75 -2.36
N ARG A 12 -9.38 -8.97 -1.97
CA ARG A 12 -9.53 -10.11 -2.89
C ARG A 12 -10.49 -9.76 -4.04
N HIS A 13 -11.68 -9.23 -3.73
CA HIS A 13 -12.64 -8.81 -4.76
C HIS A 13 -12.10 -7.69 -5.67
N ILE A 14 -11.31 -6.75 -5.14
CA ILE A 14 -10.67 -5.71 -5.97
C ILE A 14 -9.67 -6.37 -6.94
N ARG A 15 -8.83 -7.29 -6.48
CA ARG A 15 -7.90 -8.01 -7.35
C ARG A 15 -8.64 -8.78 -8.45
N GLU A 16 -9.75 -9.43 -8.11
CA GLU A 16 -10.58 -10.17 -9.08
C GLU A 16 -11.21 -9.24 -10.13
N ALA A 17 -11.62 -8.04 -9.74
CA ALA A 17 -12.14 -7.04 -10.66
C ALA A 17 -11.05 -6.45 -11.58
N PHE A 18 -9.80 -6.42 -11.13
CA PHE A 18 -8.66 -5.84 -11.85
C PHE A 18 -7.49 -6.81 -11.96
N PRO A 19 -7.65 -7.96 -12.65
CA PRO A 19 -6.69 -9.07 -12.60
C PRO A 19 -5.33 -8.74 -13.24
N HIS A 20 -5.29 -7.75 -14.13
CA HIS A 20 -4.08 -7.38 -14.89
C HIS A 20 -3.56 -5.98 -14.58
N HIS A 21 -4.17 -5.28 -13.62
CA HIS A 21 -3.73 -3.94 -13.26
C HIS A 21 -2.76 -3.98 -12.09
N HIS A 22 -1.84 -3.03 -12.08
CA HIS A 22 -0.97 -2.79 -10.93
C HIS A 22 -1.77 -2.09 -9.82
N ILE A 23 -2.01 -2.80 -8.73
CA ILE A 23 -2.66 -2.32 -7.52
C ILE A 23 -1.59 -1.97 -6.51
N TRP A 24 -1.56 -0.71 -6.12
CA TRP A 24 -0.63 -0.20 -5.11
C TRP A 24 -1.41 0.53 -4.02
N VAL A 25 -0.79 0.65 -2.84
CA VAL A 25 -1.38 1.30 -1.68
C VAL A 25 -0.40 2.26 -1.03
N ASP A 26 -0.96 3.38 -0.57
CA ASP A 26 -0.36 4.29 0.40
C ASP A 26 -1.00 4.00 1.78
N THR A 27 -0.18 3.63 2.77
CA THR A 27 -0.68 3.16 4.08
C THR A 27 0.08 3.69 5.29
N TRP A 28 -0.61 3.81 6.41
CA TRP A 28 -0.02 4.22 7.68
C TRP A 28 0.73 3.06 8.36
N GLU A 29 1.71 3.38 9.19
CA GLU A 29 2.54 2.39 9.90
C GLU A 29 1.68 1.39 10.70
N HIS A 30 0.69 1.87 11.44
CA HIS A 30 -0.18 1.02 12.26
C HIS A 30 -1.04 0.05 11.43
N SER A 31 -1.27 0.32 10.14
CA SER A 31 -1.98 -0.56 9.22
C SER A 31 -1.04 -1.31 8.27
N ARG A 32 0.24 -0.99 8.24
CA ARG A 32 1.22 -1.59 7.31
C ARG A 32 1.28 -3.11 7.38
N PRO A 33 1.26 -3.77 8.55
CA PRO A 33 1.30 -5.24 8.62
C PRO A 33 0.13 -5.90 7.87
N PHE A 34 -1.05 -5.26 7.85
CA PHE A 34 -2.18 -5.76 7.08
C PHE A 34 -1.90 -5.72 5.57
N TRP A 35 -1.32 -4.63 5.07
CA TRP A 35 -1.03 -4.47 3.64
C TRP A 35 0.14 -5.32 3.18
N GLU A 36 1.15 -5.53 4.02
CA GLU A 36 2.23 -6.48 3.76
C GLU A 36 1.67 -7.89 3.59
N ALA A 37 0.69 -8.28 4.41
CA ALA A 37 -0.02 -9.54 4.24
C ALA A 37 -0.82 -9.61 2.92
N MET A 38 -1.39 -8.49 2.46
CA MET A 38 -2.09 -8.44 1.16
C MET A 38 -1.13 -8.53 -0.04
N VAL A 39 0.08 -7.99 0.10
CA VAL A 39 1.16 -8.16 -0.89
C VAL A 39 1.62 -9.60 -0.92
N ALA A 40 1.88 -10.20 0.24
CA ALA A 40 2.27 -11.62 0.34
C ALA A 40 1.20 -12.57 -0.22
N ALA A 41 -0.08 -12.19 -0.10
CA ALA A 41 -1.21 -12.94 -0.67
C ALA A 41 -1.43 -12.70 -2.18
N GLY A 42 -0.68 -11.78 -2.81
CA GLY A 42 -0.83 -11.44 -4.23
C GLY A 42 -2.06 -10.59 -4.57
N TYR A 43 -2.76 -10.05 -3.57
CA TYR A 43 -3.91 -9.18 -3.81
C TYR A 43 -3.52 -7.74 -4.12
N VAL A 44 -2.32 -7.32 -3.67
CA VAL A 44 -1.71 -6.01 -3.92
C VAL A 44 -0.31 -6.24 -4.46
N ASP A 45 0.14 -5.41 -5.40
CA ASP A 45 1.47 -5.55 -6.00
C ASP A 45 2.55 -4.83 -5.19
N SER A 46 2.24 -3.69 -4.57
CA SER A 46 3.24 -2.87 -3.87
C SER A 46 2.64 -1.92 -2.82
N ILE A 47 3.47 -1.56 -1.84
CA ILE A 47 3.24 -0.45 -0.91
C ILE A 47 4.23 0.66 -1.30
N GLU A 48 3.73 1.80 -1.77
CA GLU A 48 4.56 2.83 -2.42
C GLU A 48 4.98 3.98 -1.48
N ASN A 49 4.52 3.93 -0.23
CA ASN A 49 4.96 4.88 0.78
C ASN A 49 5.89 4.21 1.80
N GLU A 50 7.11 4.70 1.91
CA GLU A 50 7.91 4.62 3.13
C GLU A 50 7.48 5.78 4.01
N TYR A 51 7.23 5.55 5.29
CA TYR A 51 6.85 6.64 6.17
C TYR A 51 7.81 6.72 7.35
N ASN A 52 8.57 7.82 7.37
CA ASN A 52 9.08 8.45 8.56
C ASN A 52 8.48 9.87 8.55
N TRP A 53 7.42 10.10 9.34
CA TRP A 53 6.96 11.47 9.62
C TRP A 53 8.18 12.33 10.02
N PRO A 54 8.30 13.61 9.59
CA PRO A 54 7.29 14.46 8.94
C PRO A 54 7.47 14.69 7.43
N CYS A 55 8.23 13.87 6.70
CA CYS A 55 8.54 14.21 5.30
C CYS A 55 7.31 14.06 4.38
N SER A 56 6.84 15.19 3.84
CA SER A 56 5.74 15.27 2.88
C SER A 56 6.20 15.41 1.43
N ASP A 57 7.51 15.60 1.20
CA ASP A 57 8.11 15.73 -0.12
C ASP A 57 8.15 14.36 -0.82
N THR A 58 7.50 14.29 -1.97
CA THR A 58 7.41 13.06 -2.78
C THR A 58 8.73 12.68 -3.42
N ASN A 59 9.65 13.62 -3.57
CA ASN A 59 10.97 13.44 -4.19
C ASN A 59 12.10 13.28 -3.16
N CYS A 60 11.80 13.30 -1.86
CA CYS A 60 12.83 13.18 -0.82
C CYS A 60 13.40 11.75 -0.75
N THR A 61 14.60 11.57 -1.31
CA THR A 61 15.34 10.30 -1.24
C THR A 61 16.09 10.13 0.09
N THR A 62 16.26 11.19 0.87
CA THR A 62 16.86 11.11 2.21
C THR A 62 15.93 10.43 3.22
N CYS A 63 14.64 10.76 3.18
CA CYS A 63 13.64 10.16 4.07
C CYS A 63 13.00 8.90 3.48
N HIS A 64 13.06 8.73 2.16
CA HIS A 64 12.43 7.63 1.43
C HIS A 64 13.39 7.01 0.40
N PRO A 65 14.50 6.39 0.85
CA PRO A 65 15.56 5.92 -0.04
C PRO A 65 15.12 4.78 -0.96
N THR A 66 14.06 4.04 -0.63
CA THR A 66 13.59 2.90 -1.43
C THR A 66 12.29 3.17 -2.18
N ARG A 67 11.77 4.42 -2.16
CA ARG A 67 10.57 4.80 -2.92
C ARG A 67 10.84 4.69 -4.42
N VAL A 68 10.12 3.79 -5.10
CA VAL A 68 10.38 3.44 -6.50
C VAL A 68 9.72 4.40 -7.48
N THR A 69 8.50 4.88 -7.20
CA THR A 69 7.69 5.54 -8.24
C THR A 69 7.38 7.02 -8.02
N GLY A 70 7.69 7.58 -6.84
CA GLY A 70 7.35 8.99 -6.53
C GLY A 70 5.84 9.29 -6.44
N ARG A 71 4.99 8.26 -6.58
CA ARG A 71 3.52 8.43 -6.64
C ARG A 71 2.96 8.69 -5.25
N ARG A 72 2.21 9.79 -5.12
CA ARG A 72 1.26 10.00 -4.03
C ARG A 72 -0.15 9.86 -4.59
N ARG A 73 -1.14 9.68 -3.71
CA ARG A 73 -2.53 9.98 -4.06
C ARG A 73 -2.55 11.39 -4.65
N ALA A 74 -2.84 11.55 -5.94
CA ALA A 74 -3.06 12.86 -6.53
C ALA A 74 -4.18 13.53 -5.70
N GLN A 75 -3.96 14.76 -5.26
CA GLN A 75 -5.02 15.57 -4.67
C GLN A 75 -6.07 15.88 -5.74
#